data_AF-A0A6A8MU30-F1
#
_entry.id   AF-A0A6A8MU30-F1
#
_cell.length_a   1.000
_cell.length_b   1.000
_cell.length_c   1.000
_cell.angle_alpha   90.00
_cell.angle_beta   90.00
_cell.angle_gamma   90.00
#
_symmetry.space_group_name_H-M   'P 1'
#
loop_
_entity.id
_entity.type
_entity.pdbx_description
1 polymer ?
#
loop_
_entity_poly.entity_id
_entity_poly.type
_entity_poly.pdbx_seq_one_letter_code
_entity_poly.pdbx_strand_id
1 'polypeptide(L)'
;GGGRRDEEKARAKERVFSFRDEFGQWDPKNQRPELWNLYNGRHKQGEHIRVFPLSNWTELDIWQYVADDEVELPSIYYAHQREVFERDGMLIAVNPFVTIADDEVVETRTVRFRTVGDASCTGAVESGATTVEEVILEVAAARITERGATRADDRISEAGMEDRKREGYF
;
A
#
# COMPACT_ATOMS: atom_id res chain seq x y z
N GLY A 1 -8.05 3.54 8.94
CA GLY A 1 -7.35 3.12 7.71
C GLY A 1 -6.05 3.89 7.64
N GLY A 2 -4.95 3.23 7.30
CA GLY A 2 -3.62 3.85 7.20
C GLY A 2 -3.26 4.36 5.81
N GLY A 3 -4.19 4.32 4.84
CA GLY A 3 -3.88 4.62 3.44
C GLY A 3 -3.36 6.03 3.22
N ARG A 4 -2.39 6.15 2.31
CA ARG A 4 -1.69 7.40 1.99
C ARG A 4 -1.85 7.77 0.53
N ARG A 5 -1.73 9.07 0.23
CA ARG A 5 -1.89 9.56 -1.16
C ARG A 5 -0.72 9.17 -2.06
N ASP A 6 0.47 8.95 -1.49
CA ASP A 6 1.68 8.59 -2.23
C ASP A 6 1.77 7.11 -2.60
N GLU A 7 1.03 6.23 -1.88
CA GLU A 7 1.04 4.79 -2.07
C GLU A 7 0.66 4.35 -3.50
N GLU A 8 -0.27 5.08 -4.12
CA GLU A 8 -0.79 4.79 -5.46
C GLU A 8 -1.36 6.07 -6.07
N LYS A 9 -1.11 6.32 -7.37
CA LYS A 9 -1.60 7.51 -8.09
C LYS A 9 -3.11 7.72 -7.95
N ALA A 10 -3.89 6.64 -7.88
CA ALA A 10 -5.34 6.69 -7.73
C ALA A 10 -5.77 7.36 -6.40
N ARG A 11 -4.92 7.35 -5.37
CA ARG A 11 -5.22 7.96 -4.08
C ARG A 11 -4.93 9.46 -4.01
N ALA A 12 -4.31 10.05 -5.03
CA ALA A 12 -3.90 11.46 -5.01
C ALA A 12 -5.05 12.46 -4.75
N LYS A 13 -6.29 12.08 -5.07
CA LYS A 13 -7.52 12.89 -4.83
C LYS A 13 -8.31 12.45 -3.60
N GLU A 14 -7.78 11.55 -2.78
CA GLU A 14 -8.44 11.11 -1.55
C GLU A 14 -8.46 12.20 -0.48
N ARG A 15 -9.58 12.25 0.24
CA ARG A 15 -9.80 13.15 1.38
C ARG A 15 -9.36 12.47 2.66
N VAL A 16 -9.07 13.25 3.70
CA VAL A 16 -8.82 12.71 5.04
C VAL A 16 -10.09 12.00 5.55
N PHE A 17 -11.26 12.58 5.29
CA PHE A 17 -12.58 12.05 5.65
C PHE A 17 -13.29 11.53 4.40
N SER A 18 -13.51 10.22 4.34
CA SER A 18 -14.32 9.57 3.32
C SER A 18 -15.67 9.15 3.91
N PHE A 19 -16.74 9.85 3.52
CA PHE A 19 -18.11 9.56 3.96
C PHE A 19 -18.68 8.35 3.22
N ARG A 20 -19.44 7.54 3.96
CA ARG A 20 -20.15 6.34 3.49
C ARG A 20 -21.60 6.40 3.93
N ASP A 21 -22.50 6.00 3.05
CA ASP A 21 -23.92 5.86 3.39
C ASP A 21 -24.19 4.65 4.29
N GLU A 22 -25.47 4.39 4.59
CA GLU A 22 -25.92 3.29 5.45
C GLU A 22 -25.61 1.89 4.88
N PHE A 23 -25.35 1.80 3.58
CA PHE A 23 -24.94 0.56 2.90
C PHE A 23 -23.43 0.48 2.72
N GLY A 24 -22.68 1.46 3.23
CA GLY A 24 -21.22 1.54 3.12
C GLY A 24 -20.73 2.07 1.77
N GLN A 25 -21.62 2.55 0.89
CA GLN A 25 -21.27 3.02 -0.45
C GLN A 25 -20.67 4.44 -0.39
N TRP A 26 -19.82 4.73 -1.37
CA TRP A 26 -19.23 6.05 -1.54
C TRP A 26 -20.00 6.87 -2.57
N ASP A 27 -20.47 8.06 -2.14
CA ASP A 27 -21.08 9.05 -3.04
C ASP A 27 -20.18 10.28 -3.17
N PRO A 28 -19.72 10.64 -4.39
CA PRO A 28 -18.92 11.84 -4.62
C PRO A 28 -19.61 13.12 -4.16
N LYS A 29 -20.94 13.22 -4.24
CA LYS A 29 -21.71 14.42 -3.86
C LYS A 29 -21.78 14.62 -2.35
N ASN A 30 -21.65 13.55 -1.57
CA ASN A 30 -21.66 13.60 -0.11
C ASN A 30 -20.28 13.91 0.50
N GLN A 31 -19.24 14.00 -0.32
CA GLN A 31 -17.90 14.34 0.15
C GLN A 31 -17.76 15.85 0.40
N ARG A 32 -17.09 16.22 1.48
CA ARG A 32 -17.04 17.60 1.97
C ARG A 32 -15.69 18.24 1.71
N PRO A 33 -15.63 19.56 1.42
CA PRO A 33 -14.37 20.27 1.35
C PRO A 33 -13.65 20.24 2.71
N GLU A 34 -12.34 20.06 2.66
CA GLU A 34 -11.44 20.07 3.82
C GLU A 34 -10.61 21.35 3.69
N LEU A 35 -10.97 22.40 4.44
CA LEU A 35 -10.29 23.69 4.38
C LEU A 35 -9.34 23.80 5.57
N TRP A 36 -8.06 24.01 5.32
CA TRP A 36 -7.00 23.97 6.34
C TRP A 36 -7.02 22.63 7.11
N ASN A 37 -7.01 22.70 8.45
CA ASN A 37 -7.14 21.56 9.35
C ASN A 37 -8.55 21.48 9.97
N LEU A 38 -9.56 22.06 9.31
CA LEU A 38 -10.95 22.03 9.77
C LEU A 38 -11.70 20.89 9.08
N TYR A 39 -12.12 19.91 9.87
CA TYR A 39 -12.83 18.72 9.39
C TYR A 39 -14.28 18.72 9.87
N ASN A 40 -15.22 18.50 8.95
CA ASN A 40 -16.64 18.37 9.29
C ASN A 40 -17.05 16.90 9.44
N GLY A 41 -16.91 16.33 10.64
CA GLY A 41 -17.24 14.93 10.93
C GLY A 41 -18.73 14.60 11.20
N ARG A 42 -19.66 15.55 11.00
CA ARG A 42 -21.09 15.31 11.26
C ARG A 42 -21.65 14.26 10.30
N HIS A 43 -22.32 13.23 10.79
CA HIS A 43 -22.96 12.21 9.95
C HIS A 43 -24.33 11.84 10.54
N LYS A 44 -25.19 11.25 9.73
CA LYS A 44 -26.49 10.73 10.17
C LYS A 44 -26.32 9.35 10.81
N GLN A 45 -27.30 8.95 11.62
CA GLN A 45 -27.33 7.58 12.13
C GLN A 45 -27.37 6.58 10.96
N GLY A 46 -26.53 5.55 11.03
CA GLY A 46 -26.35 4.56 9.95
C GLY A 46 -25.21 4.91 8.99
N GLU A 47 -24.83 6.18 8.84
CA GLU A 47 -23.68 6.55 8.01
C GLU A 47 -22.36 6.23 8.72
N HIS A 48 -21.31 6.00 7.93
CA HIS A 48 -19.96 5.73 8.43
C HIS A 48 -18.93 6.68 7.81
N ILE A 49 -17.83 6.91 8.52
CA ILE A 49 -16.71 7.72 8.01
C ILE A 49 -15.43 6.88 8.10
N ARG A 50 -14.70 6.79 6.99
CA ARG A 50 -13.32 6.29 6.99
C ARG A 50 -12.37 7.48 7.08
N VAL A 51 -11.46 7.45 8.06
CA VAL A 51 -10.48 8.51 8.32
C VAL A 51 -9.06 8.02 8.01
N PHE A 52 -8.28 8.87 7.33
CA PHE A 52 -6.91 8.60 6.87
C PHE A 52 -5.93 9.65 7.45
N PRO A 53 -5.51 9.50 8.73
CA PRO A 53 -4.66 10.49 9.40
C PRO A 53 -3.30 10.68 8.73
N LEU A 54 -2.77 9.61 8.13
CA LEU A 54 -1.47 9.59 7.47
C LEU A 54 -1.55 10.01 5.99
N SER A 55 -2.69 10.49 5.50
CA SER A 55 -2.91 10.76 4.07
C SER A 55 -1.86 11.68 3.41
N ASN A 56 -1.22 12.57 4.19
CA ASN A 56 -0.18 13.48 3.73
C ASN A 56 1.26 12.95 3.93
N TRP A 57 1.43 11.79 4.54
CA TRP A 57 2.72 11.17 4.78
C TRP A 57 3.17 10.41 3.53
N THR A 58 4.47 10.41 3.29
CA THR A 58 5.16 9.63 2.26
C THR A 58 5.77 8.35 2.83
N GLU A 59 6.20 7.41 1.98
CA GLU A 59 6.95 6.22 2.43
C GLU A 59 8.18 6.63 3.25
N LEU A 60 8.87 7.71 2.84
CA LEU A 60 10.02 8.24 3.56
C LEU A 60 9.64 8.75 4.96
N ASP A 61 8.54 9.49 5.10
CA ASP A 61 8.09 10.00 6.41
C ASP A 61 7.76 8.85 7.36
N ILE A 62 7.18 7.75 6.86
CA ILE A 62 6.89 6.55 7.65
C ILE A 62 8.18 5.90 8.16
N TRP A 63 9.18 5.72 7.29
CA TRP A 63 10.45 5.12 7.69
C TRP A 63 11.27 6.02 8.64
N GLN A 64 11.23 7.34 8.44
CA GLN A 64 11.84 8.30 9.37
C GLN A 64 11.19 8.20 10.75
N TYR A 65 9.86 8.11 10.80
CA TYR A 65 9.15 7.93 12.07
C TYR A 65 9.48 6.59 12.75
N VAL A 66 9.60 5.51 11.99
CA VAL A 66 10.05 4.21 12.52
C VAL A 66 11.44 4.32 13.15
N ALA A 67 12.36 5.08 12.53
CA ALA A 67 13.69 5.31 13.09
C ALA A 67 13.65 6.17 14.36
N ASP A 68 12.96 7.32 14.31
CA ASP A 68 12.93 8.30 15.40
C ASP A 68 12.25 7.75 16.66
N ASP A 69 11.19 6.95 16.50
CA ASP A 69 10.41 6.37 17.60
C ASP A 69 10.79 4.90 17.90
N GLU A 70 11.85 4.37 17.27
CA GLU A 70 12.38 3.01 17.47
C GLU A 70 11.28 1.91 17.35
N VAL A 71 10.42 2.05 16.34
CA VAL A 71 9.28 1.14 16.15
C VAL A 71 9.77 -0.23 15.68
N GLU A 72 9.48 -1.28 16.45
CA GLU A 72 9.80 -2.65 16.06
C GLU A 72 8.96 -3.09 14.85
N LEU A 73 9.62 -3.55 13.80
CA LEU A 73 8.98 -4.06 12.58
C LEU A 73 9.30 -5.54 12.36
N PRO A 74 8.36 -6.31 11.78
CA PRO A 74 8.64 -7.67 11.35
C PRO A 74 9.82 -7.75 10.39
N SER A 75 10.61 -8.83 10.49
CA SER A 75 11.84 -9.01 9.70
C SER A 75 11.63 -9.02 8.18
N ILE A 76 10.41 -9.31 7.72
CA ILE A 76 10.05 -9.38 6.30
C ILE A 76 10.20 -8.03 5.56
N TYR A 77 10.16 -6.91 6.30
CA TYR A 77 10.38 -5.57 5.75
C TYR A 77 11.85 -5.27 5.45
N TYR A 78 12.77 -6.08 5.98
CA TYR A 78 14.20 -6.01 5.74
C TYR A 78 14.66 -7.10 4.76
N ALA A 79 15.80 -6.87 4.13
CA ALA A 79 16.39 -7.75 3.16
C ALA A 79 16.74 -9.11 3.77
N HIS A 80 16.30 -10.18 3.11
CA HIS A 80 16.59 -11.56 3.45
C HIS A 80 16.63 -12.42 2.18
N GLN A 81 17.32 -13.57 2.26
CA GLN A 81 17.33 -14.53 1.15
C GLN A 81 16.02 -15.30 1.09
N ARG A 82 15.46 -15.41 -0.11
CA ARG A 82 14.22 -16.17 -0.33
C ARG A 82 14.19 -16.78 -1.72
N GLU A 83 13.63 -17.98 -1.81
CA GLU A 83 13.25 -18.56 -3.10
C GLU A 83 12.07 -17.79 -3.68
N VAL A 84 12.28 -17.25 -4.87
CA VAL A 84 11.30 -16.45 -5.61
C VAL A 84 11.26 -16.90 -7.06
N PHE A 85 10.14 -16.65 -7.72
CA PHE A 85 9.99 -16.77 -9.17
C PHE A 85 9.33 -15.49 -9.72
N GLU A 86 9.59 -15.17 -10.98
CA GLU A 86 9.01 -14.00 -11.63
C GLU A 86 7.68 -14.36 -12.31
N ARG A 87 6.61 -13.67 -11.93
CA ARG A 87 5.29 -13.78 -12.59
C ARG A 87 4.74 -12.37 -12.79
N ASP A 88 4.31 -12.09 -14.03
CA ASP A 88 3.76 -10.79 -14.41
C ASP A 88 4.66 -9.61 -13.99
N GLY A 89 5.99 -9.77 -14.03
CA GLY A 89 6.95 -8.73 -13.62
C GLY A 89 6.94 -8.40 -12.12
N MET A 90 6.60 -9.37 -11.26
CA MET A 90 6.77 -9.32 -9.81
C MET A 90 7.54 -10.55 -9.34
N LEU A 91 8.36 -10.38 -8.30
CA LEU A 91 9.02 -11.50 -7.63
C LEU A 91 8.07 -12.09 -6.58
N ILE A 92 7.53 -13.26 -6.83
CA ILE A 92 6.63 -13.95 -5.90
C ILE A 92 7.46 -14.93 -5.08
N ALA A 93 7.31 -14.87 -3.75
CA ALA A 93 7.98 -15.81 -2.86
C ALA A 93 7.33 -17.19 -2.90
N VAL A 94 8.15 -18.24 -3.02
CA VAL A 94 7.70 -19.62 -2.93
C VAL A 94 7.10 -19.87 -1.54
N ASN A 95 5.86 -20.34 -1.51
CA ASN A 95 5.13 -20.62 -0.29
C ASN A 95 3.97 -21.62 -0.56
N PRO A 96 3.35 -22.20 0.49
CA PRO A 96 2.31 -23.23 0.32
C PRO A 96 1.03 -22.77 -0.40
N PHE A 97 0.85 -21.46 -0.62
CA PHE A 97 -0.37 -20.88 -1.21
C PHE A 97 -0.18 -20.47 -2.67
N VAL A 98 1.01 -20.66 -3.24
CA VAL A 98 1.30 -20.35 -4.64
C VAL A 98 1.62 -21.62 -5.41
N THR A 99 1.00 -21.77 -6.58
CA THR A 99 1.36 -22.82 -7.55
C THR A 99 2.36 -22.23 -8.52
N ILE A 100 3.45 -22.95 -8.77
CA ILE A 100 4.49 -22.58 -9.74
C ILE A 100 4.16 -23.28 -11.06
N ALA A 101 4.15 -22.54 -12.17
CA ALA A 101 3.92 -23.09 -13.50
C ALA A 101 5.19 -23.76 -14.05
N ASP A 102 5.03 -24.64 -15.04
CA ASP A 102 6.14 -25.44 -15.57
C ASP A 102 7.26 -24.58 -16.23
N ASP A 103 6.92 -23.38 -16.69
CA ASP A 103 7.81 -22.41 -17.33
C ASP A 103 8.42 -21.39 -16.36
N GLU A 104 8.04 -21.40 -15.08
CA GLU A 104 8.54 -20.49 -14.07
C GLU A 104 9.80 -21.02 -13.39
N VAL A 105 10.84 -20.19 -13.35
CA VAL A 105 12.14 -20.56 -12.77
C VAL A 105 12.23 -20.02 -11.35
N VAL A 106 12.49 -20.91 -10.40
CA VAL A 106 12.75 -20.56 -9.00
C VAL A 106 14.23 -20.23 -8.82
N GLU A 107 14.48 -19.08 -8.20
CA GLU A 107 15.82 -18.60 -7.87
C GLU A 107 15.86 -18.08 -6.43
N THR A 108 17.00 -18.26 -5.75
CA THR A 108 17.23 -17.60 -4.46
C THR A 108 17.70 -16.16 -4.71
N ARG A 109 16.94 -15.18 -4.24
CA ARG A 109 17.29 -13.76 -4.33
C ARG A 109 17.27 -13.10 -2.96
N THR A 110 18.00 -11.99 -2.82
CA THR A 110 17.94 -11.15 -1.63
C THR A 110 16.85 -10.10 -1.83
N VAL A 111 15.78 -10.21 -1.04
CA VAL A 111 14.56 -9.44 -1.23
C VAL A 111 14.03 -8.92 0.09
N ARG A 112 13.19 -7.87 0.01
CA ARG A 112 12.33 -7.42 1.11
C ARG A 112 10.92 -7.19 0.62
N PHE A 113 9.98 -7.01 1.52
CA PHE A 113 8.60 -6.71 1.18
C PHE A 113 8.28 -5.27 1.56
N ARG A 114 7.97 -4.44 0.57
CA ARG A 114 7.55 -3.05 0.82
C ARG A 114 6.13 -2.97 1.32
N THR A 115 5.25 -3.78 0.73
CA THR A 115 3.86 -3.94 1.14
C THR A 115 3.58 -5.40 1.44
N VAL A 116 2.73 -5.68 2.42
CA VAL A 116 2.28 -7.04 2.72
C VAL A 116 0.77 -7.13 2.58
N GLY A 117 0.30 -8.22 1.97
CA GLY A 117 -1.10 -8.63 1.88
C GLY A 117 -1.18 -10.14 2.02
N ASP A 118 -2.00 -10.78 1.20
CA ASP A 118 -2.04 -12.24 1.15
C ASP A 118 -0.77 -12.80 0.50
N ALA A 119 -0.33 -13.97 0.98
CA ALA A 119 0.89 -14.63 0.52
C ALA A 119 0.83 -15.05 -0.97
N SER A 120 -0.37 -15.12 -1.55
CA SER A 120 -0.59 -15.49 -2.96
C SER A 120 -0.39 -14.32 -3.94
N CYS A 121 -0.48 -13.07 -3.49
CA CYS A 121 -0.49 -11.89 -4.36
C CYS A 121 0.46 -10.76 -3.93
N THR A 122 1.30 -11.01 -2.91
CA THR A 122 2.31 -10.05 -2.45
C THR A 122 3.63 -10.27 -3.17
N GLY A 123 4.05 -9.30 -3.97
CA GLY A 123 5.37 -9.28 -4.62
C GLY A 123 6.47 -8.75 -3.69
N ALA A 124 7.61 -9.41 -3.69
CA ALA A 124 8.84 -8.94 -3.09
C ALA A 124 9.57 -7.95 -4.03
N VAL A 125 10.48 -7.17 -3.46
CA VAL A 125 11.42 -6.33 -4.22
C VAL A 125 12.84 -6.76 -3.92
N GLU A 126 13.70 -6.74 -4.93
CA GLU A 126 15.14 -6.89 -4.69
C GLU A 126 15.63 -5.71 -3.85
N SER A 127 16.36 -6.03 -2.78
CA SER A 127 16.89 -5.05 -1.85
C SER A 127 18.02 -5.64 -1.03
N GLY A 128 19.02 -4.82 -0.72
CA GLY A 128 20.08 -5.13 0.24
C GLY A 128 19.86 -4.52 1.62
N ALA A 129 18.75 -3.81 1.85
CA ALA A 129 18.53 -3.06 3.07
C ALA A 129 18.10 -3.96 4.25
N THR A 130 19.04 -4.24 5.15
CA THR A 130 18.87 -5.09 6.33
C THR A 130 18.49 -4.32 7.61
N THR A 131 18.58 -2.98 7.56
CA THR A 131 18.31 -2.07 8.69
C THR A 131 17.37 -0.94 8.29
N VAL A 132 16.79 -0.24 9.27
CA VAL A 132 15.90 0.90 9.04
C VAL A 132 16.62 2.00 8.25
N GLU A 133 17.86 2.31 8.62
CA GLU A 133 18.68 3.35 8.00
C GLU A 133 18.96 3.02 6.52
N GLU A 134 19.27 1.75 6.23
CA GLU A 134 19.47 1.30 4.85
C GLU A 134 18.18 1.40 4.02
N VAL A 135 17.01 1.10 4.63
CA VAL A 135 15.72 1.25 3.95
C VAL A 135 15.43 2.73 3.67
N ILE A 136 15.68 3.62 4.61
CA ILE A 136 15.53 5.08 4.42
C ILE A 136 16.37 5.56 3.24
N LEU A 137 17.64 5.15 3.17
CA LEU A 137 18.54 5.51 2.06
C LEU A 137 18.04 4.97 0.72
N GLU A 138 17.55 3.73 0.68
CA GLU A 138 16.98 3.12 -0.52
C GLU A 138 15.71 3.86 -0.98
N VAL A 139 14.79 4.16 -0.05
CA VAL A 139 13.53 4.86 -0.34
C VAL A 139 13.78 6.28 -0.82
N ALA A 140 14.72 7.00 -0.20
CA ALA A 140 15.09 8.36 -0.62
C ALA A 140 15.63 8.43 -2.06
N ALA A 141 16.24 7.34 -2.56
CA ALA A 141 16.75 7.24 -3.93
C ALA A 141 15.71 6.67 -4.93
N ALA A 142 14.63 6.06 -4.46
CA ALA A 142 13.65 5.39 -5.29
C ALA A 142 12.77 6.38 -6.08
N ARG A 143 12.34 5.97 -7.29
CA ARG A 143 11.45 6.75 -8.18
C ARG A 143 10.08 6.10 -8.41
N ILE A 144 9.81 4.98 -7.75
CA ILE A 144 8.62 4.16 -7.93
C ILE A 144 7.78 4.22 -6.66
N THR A 145 6.46 4.35 -6.79
CA THR A 145 5.52 4.35 -5.66
C THR A 145 5.46 2.98 -4.99
N GLU A 146 5.29 2.96 -3.66
CA GLU A 146 5.33 1.76 -2.83
C GLU A 146 4.47 0.59 -3.35
N ARG A 147 3.17 0.81 -3.62
CA ARG A 147 2.25 -0.28 -4.05
C ARG A 147 2.35 -0.63 -5.53
N GLY A 148 2.71 0.36 -6.37
CA GLY A 148 2.77 0.18 -7.83
C GLY A 148 3.80 -0.86 -8.29
N ALA A 149 4.81 -1.17 -7.46
CA ALA A 149 5.82 -2.17 -7.77
C ALA A 149 5.45 -3.59 -7.27
N THR A 150 4.62 -3.70 -6.23
CA THR A 150 4.56 -4.92 -5.38
C THR A 150 3.21 -5.61 -5.28
N ARG A 151 2.11 -5.01 -5.77
CA ARG A 151 0.78 -5.62 -5.71
C ARG A 151 0.22 -5.89 -7.10
N ALA A 152 -0.14 -7.15 -7.35
CA ALA A 152 -0.73 -7.60 -8.60
C ALA A 152 -2.05 -6.88 -8.91
N ASP A 153 -2.90 -6.74 -7.90
CA ASP A 153 -4.26 -6.20 -8.03
C ASP A 153 -4.31 -4.71 -8.39
N ASP A 154 -3.23 -3.96 -8.09
CA ASP A 154 -3.14 -2.52 -8.34
C ASP A 154 -2.74 -2.20 -9.80
N ARG A 155 -2.42 -3.21 -10.63
CA ARG A 155 -2.04 -3.02 -12.05
C ARG A 155 -3.22 -2.93 -13.02
N ILE A 156 -4.46 -3.07 -12.55
CA ILE A 156 -5.66 -3.05 -13.40
C ILE A 156 -6.28 -1.63 -13.45
N SER A 157 -6.03 -0.92 -14.56
CA SER A 157 -6.74 0.26 -15.09
C SER A 157 -6.92 1.51 -14.21
N GLU A 158 -6.24 2.61 -14.57
CA GLU A 158 -6.37 3.98 -14.02
C GLU A 158 -7.81 4.57 -14.08
N ALA A 159 -8.71 4.01 -14.89
CA ALA A 159 -10.02 4.61 -15.20
C ALA A 159 -11.16 4.25 -14.22
N GLY A 160 -10.95 3.31 -13.30
CA GLY A 160 -12.03 2.73 -12.46
C GLY A 160 -12.17 3.29 -11.04
N MET A 161 -11.61 4.47 -10.73
CA MET A 161 -11.48 4.94 -9.33
C MET A 161 -12.82 5.12 -8.61
N GLU A 162 -13.78 5.79 -9.25
CA GLU A 162 -15.10 6.01 -8.64
C GLU A 162 -15.88 4.71 -8.49
N ASP A 163 -15.72 3.80 -9.45
CA ASP A 163 -16.36 2.48 -9.42
C ASP A 163 -15.74 1.59 -8.33
N ARG A 164 -14.41 1.54 -8.17
CA ARG A 164 -13.74 0.86 -7.05
C ARG A 164 -14.18 1.41 -5.68
N LYS A 165 -14.44 2.72 -5.57
CA LYS A 165 -14.96 3.33 -4.33
C LYS A 165 -16.41 2.95 -4.06
N ARG A 166 -17.25 2.84 -5.10
CA ARG A 166 -18.62 2.35 -4.99
C ARG A 166 -18.68 0.86 -4.63
N GLU A 167 -17.75 0.07 -5.14
CA GLU A 167 -17.60 -1.37 -4.84
C GLU A 167 -17.00 -1.65 -3.45
N GLY A 168 -16.58 -0.61 -2.72
CA GLY A 168 -16.10 -0.74 -1.34
C GLY A 168 -14.61 -1.13 -1.21
N TYR A 169 -13.86 -1.09 -2.31
CA TYR A 169 -12.42 -1.39 -2.35
C TYR A 169 -11.57 -0.42 -1.49
N PHE A 170 -12.11 0.75 -1.19
CA PHE A 170 -11.53 1.81 -0.33
C PHE A 170 -12.48 2.22 0.76
#